data_AF-A0A2V9AZJ2-F1
#
_entry.id   AF-A0A2V9AZJ2-F1
#
_cell.length_a   1.000
_cell.length_b   1.000
_cell.length_c   1.000
_cell.angle_alpha   90.00
_cell.angle_beta   90.00
_cell.angle_gamma   90.00
#
_symmetry.space_group_name_H-M   'P 1'
#
loop_
_entity.id
_entity.type
_entity.pdbx_description
1 polymer ?
#
loop_
_entity_poly.entity_id
_entity_poly.type
_entity_poly.pdbx_seq_one_letter_code
_entity_poly.pdbx_strand_id
1 'polypeptide(L)'
;MIFMPMHWLGLLGINRRYAAFGAYSPSVRAQIMPIQHFITVAAAITISAQLIFLINFIWSLWKGRTCKEENPWHATTLEWSVPSPPPFDNFGGREPVVYRAAYEFSVPGAAEDYVPQHIAPERVAKAR
;
A
#
# COMPACT_ATOMS: atom_id res chain seq x y z
N MET A 1 13.30 10.62 -0.33
CA MET A 1 14.29 11.71 -0.44
C MET A 1 13.77 13.09 -0.05
N ILE A 2 12.44 13.34 -0.02
CA ILE A 2 11.86 14.64 0.39
C ILE A 2 12.02 14.91 1.90
N PHE A 3 11.73 13.91 2.75
CA PHE A 3 11.64 14.11 4.20
C PHE A 3 12.98 14.06 4.94
N MET A 4 13.98 13.38 4.40
CA MET A 4 15.29 13.24 5.07
C MET A 4 16.01 14.60 5.23
N PRO A 5 16.12 15.46 4.20
CA PRO A 5 16.76 16.78 4.36
C PRO A 5 16.00 17.71 5.32
N MET A 6 14.69 17.50 5.51
CA MET A 6 13.93 18.28 6.50
C MET A 6 14.32 17.97 7.95
N HIS A 7 14.84 16.76 8.24
CA HIS A 7 15.42 16.47 9.56
C HIS A 7 16.67 17.33 9.81
N TRP A 8 17.50 17.50 8.77
CA TRP A 8 18.66 18.38 8.82
C TRP A 8 18.28 19.84 9.05
N LEU A 9 17.25 20.32 8.35
CA LEU A 9 16.70 21.66 8.56
C LEU A 9 16.19 21.86 9.99
N GLY A 10 15.56 20.83 10.59
CA GLY A 10 15.13 20.85 11.98
C GLY A 10 16.30 20.99 12.96
N LEU A 11 17.40 20.26 12.74
CA LEU A 11 18.63 20.36 13.55
C LEU A 11 19.29 21.74 13.44
N LEU A 12 19.16 22.41 12.29
CA LEU A 12 19.62 23.78 12.08
C LEU A 12 18.72 24.86 12.72
N GLY A 13 17.67 24.46 13.45
CA GLY A 13 16.76 25.39 14.13
C GLY A 13 15.79 26.10 13.17
N ILE A 14 15.55 25.54 11.98
CA ILE A 14 14.57 26.08 11.05
C ILE A 14 13.17 25.70 11.51
N ASN A 15 12.39 26.72 11.86
CA ASN A 15 11.03 26.55 12.35
C ASN A 15 10.09 26.22 11.19
N ARG A 16 9.14 25.34 11.45
CA ARG A 16 8.05 25.00 10.51
C ARG A 16 7.07 26.17 10.36
N ARG A 17 6.31 26.16 9.25
CA ARG A 17 5.19 27.09 8.96
C ARG A 17 5.59 28.54 8.67
N TYR A 18 6.85 28.79 8.33
CA TYR A 18 7.28 30.09 7.81
C TYR A 18 7.13 30.14 6.28
N ALA A 19 6.43 31.17 5.79
CA ALA A 19 6.29 31.41 4.35
C ALA A 19 7.58 31.95 3.71
N ALA A 20 8.42 32.63 4.51
CA ALA A 20 9.69 33.19 4.09
C ALA A 20 10.74 33.10 5.20
N PHE A 21 12.01 32.97 4.81
CA PHE A 21 13.14 32.83 5.72
C PHE A 21 13.87 34.16 5.98
N GLY A 22 13.19 35.30 5.84
CA GLY A 22 13.77 36.64 5.99
C GLY A 22 14.21 36.99 7.42
N ALA A 23 13.66 36.31 8.43
CA ALA A 23 14.04 36.47 9.83
C ALA A 23 15.39 35.81 10.18
N TYR A 24 15.94 34.98 9.29
CA TYR A 24 17.24 34.31 9.48
C TYR A 24 18.38 35.16 8.91
N SER A 25 19.56 35.08 9.54
CA SER A 25 20.74 35.81 9.09
C SER A 25 21.15 35.40 7.66
N PRO A 26 21.85 36.26 6.90
CA PRO A 26 22.29 35.95 5.54
C PRO A 26 23.11 34.65 5.45
N SER A 27 23.93 34.35 6.46
CA SER A 27 24.73 33.12 6.54
C SER A 27 23.88 31.86 6.71
N VAL A 28 22.90 31.87 7.61
CA VAL A 28 21.96 30.75 7.79
C VAL A 28 21.13 30.54 6.53
N ARG A 29 20.65 31.63 5.92
CA ARG A 29 19.89 31.56 4.68
C ARG A 29 20.68 30.92 3.52
N ALA A 30 21.96 31.22 3.41
CA ALA A 30 22.83 30.64 2.38
C ALA A 30 22.97 29.10 2.53
N GLN A 31 22.92 28.58 3.75
CA GLN A 31 23.01 27.15 4.02
C GLN A 31 21.69 26.40 3.76
N ILE A 32 20.55 27.00 4.08
CA ILE A 32 19.24 26.33 4.00
C ILE A 32 18.60 26.40 2.61
N MET A 33 18.85 27.47 1.84
CA MET A 33 18.20 27.65 0.54
C MET A 33 18.48 26.53 -0.47
N PRO A 34 19.72 26.01 -0.62
CA PRO A 34 19.98 24.87 -1.49
C PRO A 34 19.19 23.62 -1.08
N ILE A 35 19.06 23.37 0.23
CA ILE A 35 18.31 22.23 0.78
C ILE A 35 16.82 22.39 0.48
N GLN A 36 16.27 23.58 0.68
CA GLN A 36 14.87 23.89 0.36
C GLN A 36 14.59 23.69 -1.14
N HIS A 37 15.47 24.19 -2.03
CA HIS A 37 15.33 24.01 -3.47
C HIS A 37 15.35 22.52 -3.85
N PHE A 38 16.26 21.74 -3.26
CA PHE A 38 16.30 20.29 -3.47
C PHE A 38 15.01 19.61 -3.04
N ILE A 39 14.46 19.96 -1.87
CA ILE A 39 13.17 19.42 -1.39
C ILE A 39 12.05 19.75 -2.38
N THR A 40 11.99 20.98 -2.90
CA THR A 40 10.99 21.38 -3.90
C THR A 40 11.09 20.55 -5.18
N VAL A 41 12.30 20.35 -5.70
CA VAL A 41 12.52 19.52 -6.91
C VAL A 41 12.12 18.07 -6.64
N ALA A 42 12.52 17.51 -5.50
CA ALA A 42 12.15 16.15 -5.11
C ALA A 42 10.62 15.99 -4.96
N ALA A 43 9.95 16.99 -4.37
CA ALA A 43 8.49 17.02 -4.24
C ALA A 43 7.81 17.06 -5.60
N ALA A 44 8.28 17.90 -6.53
CA ALA A 44 7.77 17.96 -7.90
C ALA A 44 7.93 16.60 -8.62
N ILE A 45 9.08 15.93 -8.48
CA ILE A 45 9.30 14.60 -9.06
C ILE A 45 8.32 13.58 -8.46
N THR A 46 8.12 13.58 -7.15
CA THR A 46 7.17 12.65 -6.51
C THR A 46 5.72 12.91 -6.94
N ILE A 47 5.31 14.17 -7.09
CA ILE A 47 3.98 14.51 -7.63
C ILE A 47 3.86 14.01 -9.07
N SER A 48 4.89 14.20 -9.90
CA SER A 48 4.92 13.69 -11.28
C SER A 48 4.86 12.17 -11.33
N ALA A 49 5.55 11.46 -10.42
CA ALA A 49 5.46 10.00 -10.33
C ALA A 49 4.05 9.53 -9.95
N GLN A 50 3.33 10.29 -9.12
CA GLN A 50 1.93 10.00 -8.78
C GLN A 50 1.01 10.05 -10.02
N LEU A 51 1.35 10.82 -11.04
CA LEU A 51 0.59 10.84 -12.30
C LEU A 51 0.65 9.50 -13.02
N ILE A 52 1.77 8.76 -12.93
CA ILE A 52 1.86 7.41 -13.51
C ILE A 52 0.85 6.48 -12.82
N PHE A 53 0.75 6.54 -11.49
CA PHE A 53 -0.26 5.81 -10.73
C PHE A 53 -1.68 6.21 -11.17
N LEU A 54 -1.96 7.51 -11.31
CA LEU A 54 -3.28 8.00 -11.70
C LEU A 54 -3.66 7.53 -13.11
N ILE A 55 -2.73 7.59 -14.06
CA ILE A 55 -2.92 7.10 -15.43
C ILE A 55 -3.20 5.59 -15.40
N ASN A 56 -2.43 4.82 -14.62
CA ASN A 56 -2.62 3.39 -14.49
C ASN A 56 -3.98 3.05 -13.85
N PHE A 57 -4.38 3.78 -12.82
CA PHE A 57 -5.66 3.62 -12.14
C PHE A 57 -6.85 3.89 -13.09
N ILE A 58 -6.85 5.04 -13.77
CA ILE A 58 -7.89 5.41 -14.73
C ILE A 58 -7.94 4.42 -15.90
N TRP A 59 -6.78 4.04 -16.45
CA TRP A 59 -6.71 3.02 -17.50
C TRP A 59 -7.29 1.69 -17.02
N SER A 60 -6.95 1.25 -15.81
CA SER A 60 -7.41 -0.03 -15.27
C SER A 60 -8.91 -0.04 -15.02
N LEU A 61 -9.52 1.09 -14.65
CA LEU A 61 -10.97 1.22 -14.52
C LEU A 61 -11.72 1.05 -15.85
N TRP A 62 -11.19 1.58 -16.96
CA TRP A 62 -11.89 1.55 -18.26
C TRP A 62 -11.48 0.39 -19.17
N LYS A 63 -10.22 -0.03 -19.13
CA LYS A 63 -9.64 -1.02 -20.04
C LYS A 63 -8.82 -2.10 -19.33
N GLY A 64 -8.90 -2.17 -17.99
CA GLY A 64 -8.29 -3.23 -17.22
C GLY A 64 -8.92 -4.59 -17.53
N ARG A 65 -8.13 -5.66 -17.40
CA ARG A 65 -8.65 -7.02 -17.51
C ARG A 65 -9.51 -7.31 -16.28
N THR A 66 -10.70 -7.87 -16.49
CA THR A 66 -11.55 -8.35 -15.40
C THR A 66 -10.83 -9.48 -14.65
N CYS A 67 -10.76 -9.39 -13.33
CA CYS A 67 -10.24 -10.48 -12.52
C CYS A 67 -11.16 -11.69 -12.64
N LYS A 68 -10.62 -12.84 -13.06
CA LYS A 68 -11.38 -14.10 -13.21
C LYS A 68 -11.27 -14.99 -11.97
N GLU A 69 -10.26 -14.75 -11.14
CA GLU A 69 -9.93 -15.55 -9.97
C GLU A 69 -10.45 -14.83 -8.72
N GLU A 70 -10.99 -15.60 -7.77
CA GLU A 70 -11.48 -15.06 -6.49
C GLU A 70 -10.32 -14.60 -5.60
N ASN A 71 -9.18 -15.29 -5.68
CA ASN A 71 -8.01 -15.06 -4.83
C ASN A 71 -6.69 -14.99 -5.62
N PRO A 72 -6.44 -13.91 -6.38
CA PRO A 72 -5.23 -13.76 -7.19
C PRO A 72 -3.95 -13.60 -6.34
N TRP A 73 -4.06 -13.37 -5.03
CA TRP A 73 -2.94 -13.11 -4.13
C TRP A 73 -2.67 -14.24 -3.14
N HIS A 74 -3.41 -15.36 -3.25
CA HIS A 74 -3.30 -16.49 -2.34
C HIS A 74 -3.40 -16.08 -0.86
N ALA A 75 -4.27 -15.12 -0.56
CA ALA A 75 -4.52 -14.66 0.80
C ALA A 75 -5.47 -15.63 1.53
N THR A 76 -5.41 -15.64 2.86
CA THR A 76 -6.11 -16.65 3.66
C THR A 76 -7.45 -16.16 4.22
N THR A 77 -7.72 -14.87 4.16
CA THR A 77 -8.88 -14.22 4.76
C THR A 77 -10.17 -14.41 3.94
N LEU A 78 -11.33 -14.16 4.57
CA LEU A 78 -12.66 -14.41 3.98
C LEU A 78 -13.00 -13.52 2.77
N GLU A 79 -12.43 -12.33 2.64
CA GLU A 79 -12.68 -11.47 1.48
C GLU A 79 -12.17 -12.08 0.16
N TRP A 80 -11.30 -13.09 0.25
CA TRP A 80 -10.79 -13.84 -0.89
C TRP A 80 -11.54 -15.15 -1.14
N SER A 81 -12.69 -15.35 -0.50
CA SER A 81 -13.60 -16.48 -0.76
C SER A 81 -14.79 -16.10 -1.65
N VAL A 82 -14.81 -14.87 -2.18
CA VAL A 82 -15.92 -14.30 -2.95
C VAL A 82 -15.41 -13.78 -4.29
N PRO A 83 -16.26 -13.77 -5.33
CA PRO A 83 -15.86 -13.23 -6.63
C PRO A 83 -15.56 -11.73 -6.55
N SER A 84 -14.74 -11.25 -7.48
CA SER A 84 -14.43 -9.83 -7.65
C SER A 84 -15.16 -9.28 -8.89
N PRO A 85 -16.16 -8.39 -8.76
CA PRO A 85 -16.59 -7.69 -7.54
C PRO A 85 -17.49 -8.54 -6.62
N PRO A 86 -17.51 -8.26 -5.30
CA PRO A 86 -18.35 -8.98 -4.36
C PRO A 86 -19.85 -8.87 -4.69
N PRO A 87 -20.65 -9.90 -4.40
CA PRO A 87 -22.10 -9.84 -4.41
C PRO A 87 -22.66 -8.73 -3.49
N PHE A 88 -23.90 -8.32 -3.73
CA PHE A 88 -24.57 -7.26 -2.94
C PHE A 88 -24.64 -7.59 -1.44
N ASP A 89 -24.81 -8.87 -1.10
CA ASP A 89 -24.86 -9.40 0.26
C ASP A 89 -23.49 -9.89 0.76
N ASN A 90 -22.40 -9.44 0.12
CA ASN A 90 -20.99 -9.81 0.33
C ASN A 90 -20.64 -11.27 0.03
N PHE A 91 -21.44 -12.24 0.47
CA PHE A 91 -21.13 -13.67 0.39
C PHE A 91 -22.08 -14.49 -0.51
N GLY A 92 -22.99 -13.86 -1.26
CA GLY A 92 -23.83 -14.53 -2.26
C GLY A 92 -24.78 -15.57 -1.65
N GLY A 93 -25.38 -15.27 -0.50
CA GLY A 93 -26.32 -16.14 0.21
C GLY A 93 -25.67 -17.27 1.01
N ARG A 94 -24.33 -17.29 1.10
CA ARG A 94 -23.57 -18.28 1.88
C ARG A 94 -23.13 -17.67 3.21
N GLU A 95 -23.33 -18.40 4.29
CA GLU A 95 -22.74 -18.03 5.59
C GLU A 95 -21.31 -18.60 5.66
N PRO A 96 -20.27 -17.75 5.73
CA PRO A 96 -18.90 -18.23 5.77
C PRO A 96 -18.60 -18.86 7.14
N VAL A 97 -18.11 -20.10 7.13
CA VAL A 97 -17.63 -20.78 8.34
C VAL A 97 -16.11 -20.60 8.44
N VAL A 98 -15.65 -20.13 9.59
CA VAL A 98 -14.22 -19.88 9.85
C VAL A 98 -13.64 -21.07 10.60
N TYR A 99 -12.69 -21.77 9.97
CA TYR A 99 -12.01 -22.92 10.59
C TYR A 99 -10.68 -22.58 11.25
N ARG A 100 -10.13 -21.39 10.98
CA ARG A 100 -8.75 -21.02 11.32
C ARG A 100 -8.52 -19.51 11.37
N ALA A 101 -7.32 -19.12 11.80
CA ALA A 101 -6.90 -17.72 11.87
C ALA A 101 -6.64 -17.09 10.48
N ALA A 102 -6.63 -15.76 10.44
CA ALA A 102 -6.49 -14.93 9.24
C ALA A 102 -5.09 -14.91 8.59
N TYR A 103 -4.11 -15.60 9.17
CA TYR A 103 -2.72 -15.60 8.72
C TYR A 103 -2.10 -17.00 8.75
N GLU A 104 -2.89 -18.04 8.45
CA GLU A 104 -2.37 -19.41 8.35
C GLU A 104 -1.64 -19.66 7.03
N PHE A 105 -0.42 -19.15 6.99
CA PHE A 105 0.57 -19.45 5.96
C PHE A 105 1.55 -20.52 6.46
N SER A 106 2.14 -21.28 5.53
CA SER A 106 3.14 -22.31 5.78
C SER A 106 2.71 -23.35 6.84
N VAL A 107 1.43 -23.76 6.83
CA VAL A 107 0.91 -24.74 7.79
C VAL A 107 1.60 -26.09 7.58
N PRO A 108 2.22 -26.69 8.62
CA PRO A 108 2.91 -27.97 8.48
C PRO A 108 1.99 -29.07 7.94
N GLY A 109 2.41 -29.70 6.85
CA GLY A 109 1.67 -30.79 6.21
C GLY A 109 0.59 -30.36 5.21
N ALA A 110 0.33 -29.05 5.04
CA ALA A 110 -0.45 -28.55 3.92
C ALA A 110 0.37 -28.61 2.61
N ALA A 111 -0.30 -28.88 1.49
CA ALA A 111 0.33 -28.92 0.17
C ALA A 111 0.63 -27.51 -0.37
N GLU A 112 -0.24 -26.55 -0.04
CA GLU A 112 -0.12 -25.15 -0.43
C GLU A 112 0.44 -24.33 0.74
N ASP A 113 1.15 -23.24 0.42
CA ASP A 113 1.70 -22.34 1.43
C ASP A 113 0.64 -21.48 2.13
N TYR A 114 -0.59 -21.47 1.64
CA TYR A 114 -1.69 -20.71 2.22
C TYR A 114 -2.91 -21.61 2.43
N VAL A 115 -3.57 -21.46 3.57
CA VAL A 115 -4.79 -22.22 3.87
C VAL A 115 -5.95 -21.24 4.11
N PRO A 116 -6.87 -21.05 3.15
CA PRO A 116 -7.99 -20.12 3.28
C PRO A 116 -8.94 -20.44 4.43
N GLN A 117 -9.42 -19.44 5.17
CA GLN A 117 -10.24 -19.60 6.38
C GLN A 117 -11.54 -20.39 6.18
N HIS A 118 -12.12 -20.30 4.98
CA HIS A 118 -13.39 -20.91 4.64
C HIS A 118 -13.29 -22.39 4.22
N ILE A 119 -12.08 -22.93 4.07
CA ILE A 119 -11.86 -24.33 3.66
C ILE A 119 -11.85 -25.23 4.90
N ALA A 120 -12.76 -26.21 4.95
CA ALA A 120 -12.78 -27.20 6.04
C ALA A 120 -11.44 -27.95 6.15
N PRO A 121 -10.95 -28.30 7.35
CA PRO A 121 -9.66 -28.99 7.54
C PRO A 121 -9.51 -30.27 6.71
N GLU A 122 -10.60 -30.99 6.47
CA GLU A 122 -10.64 -32.21 5.66
C GLU A 122 -10.39 -31.97 4.16
N ARG A 123 -10.69 -30.75 3.69
CA ARG A 123 -10.52 -30.33 2.29
C ARG A 123 -9.18 -29.65 2.03
N VAL A 124 -8.37 -29.44 3.07
CA VAL A 124 -7.01 -28.91 2.91
C VAL A 124 -6.15 -29.99 2.26
N ALA A 125 -5.61 -29.68 1.08
CA ALA A 125 -4.69 -30.57 0.39
C ALA A 125 -3.47 -30.84 1.28
N LYS A 126 -3.10 -32.11 1.44
CA LYS A 126 -1.94 -32.52 2.24
C LYS A 126 -0.73 -32.70 1.34
N ALA A 127 0.43 -32.25 1.80
CA ALA A 127 1.69 -32.53 1.13
C ALA A 127 1.90 -34.06 1.05
N ARG A 128 2.35 -34.55 -0.10
CA ARG A 128 2.68 -35.97 -0.31
C ARG A 128 4.00 -36.35 0.32
#